data_AF-A0A6L8G5A9-F1
#
_entry.id   AF-A0A6L8G5A9-F1
#
_cell.length_a   1.000
_cell.length_b   1.000
_cell.length_c   1.000
_cell.angle_alpha   90.00
_cell.angle_beta   90.00
_cell.angle_gamma   90.00
#
_symmetry.space_group_name_H-M   'P 1'
#
loop_
_entity.id
_entity.type
_entity.pdbx_description
1 polymer ?
#
loop_
_entity_poly.entity_id
_entity_poly.type
_entity_poly.pdbx_seq_one_letter_code
_entity_poly.pdbx_strand_id
1 'polypeptide(L)'
;MRIRAHVVDTANAPHVSRRRVALPSPDVRRHGLCQLLGESSKVPKRSIDKFHYFAYFHQMVKSRKIAKSMESAALDTVRALLQRVPNIQIAAVRHKEHLASDYRLDASIEFGHDGICYALLIELKLDGAPRHVRYAVYQLESCIAHLNRSRHKGLTRRFIPFLVSPYLSPMSRSICLDHNVAYLDLCGNARLEFGNVYIERSVPDRPKSEVRAQRSLFTPRAGAILRVLLRDPVRAWRVTDLALAANASIGHVSNVRRTLLDREWAEIRGDGLGLVQPDALLRSWRENYRRSNGHHVSGYTNLHGDQLHGRLSEFLSPGPQPPRAIFASSSAAQWFAPYVRDGTHSFYADELGARLLKETLQLTHAARGANVILRIPRDETLFEDAVQPTPGIYCANPVVTYLDLWNGNDRDREAADHLADKCFPWL
;
A
#
# COMPACT_ATOMS: atom_id res chain seq x y z
N MET A 1 -2.86 40.41 12.90
CA MET A 1 -2.19 40.72 11.63
C MET A 1 -1.35 39.50 11.25
N ARG A 2 -1.84 38.64 10.34
CA ARG A 2 -1.21 37.35 10.00
C ARG A 2 -0.20 37.59 8.87
N ILE A 3 1.08 37.38 9.11
CA ILE A 3 2.11 37.45 8.08
C ILE A 3 2.21 36.07 7.42
N ARG A 4 1.70 35.93 6.19
CA ARG A 4 1.93 34.76 5.33
C ARG A 4 3.26 34.95 4.62
N ALA A 5 4.25 34.11 4.90
CA ALA A 5 5.42 33.98 4.05
C ALA A 5 5.10 32.97 2.93
N HIS A 6 4.80 33.48 1.72
CA HIS A 6 4.77 32.67 0.51
C HIS A 6 6.17 32.68 -0.12
N VAL A 7 6.76 31.50 -0.29
CA VAL A 7 7.94 31.32 -1.14
C VAL A 7 7.49 30.53 -2.36
N VAL A 8 7.51 31.20 -3.51
CA VAL A 8 7.28 30.63 -4.84
C VAL A 8 8.65 30.27 -5.41
N ASP A 9 8.86 29.00 -5.75
CA ASP A 9 10.09 28.57 -6.44
C ASP A 9 9.78 28.29 -7.91
N THR A 10 10.41 29.09 -8.77
CA THR A 10 10.30 29.06 -10.23
C THR A 10 11.21 27.98 -10.83
N ALA A 11 10.64 27.13 -11.67
CA ALA A 11 11.39 26.21 -12.53
C ALA A 11 12.03 26.96 -13.72
N ASN A 12 13.31 26.72 -14.02
CA ASN A 12 13.75 26.43 -15.39
C ASN A 12 15.23 26.00 -15.56
N ALA A 13 15.43 25.27 -16.67
CA ALA A 13 16.67 24.96 -17.43
C ALA A 13 17.35 23.58 -17.17
N PRO A 14 18.10 23.04 -18.17
CA PRO A 14 17.65 22.66 -19.52
C PRO A 14 18.07 21.21 -19.90
N HIS A 15 17.54 20.73 -21.04
CA HIS A 15 17.85 19.43 -21.67
C HIS A 15 19.34 19.23 -21.98
N VAL A 16 19.92 18.10 -21.53
CA VAL A 16 21.20 17.58 -22.02
C VAL A 16 21.07 16.09 -22.35
N SER A 17 21.27 15.76 -23.62
CA SER A 17 21.36 14.41 -24.17
C SER A 17 22.59 13.67 -23.64
N ARG A 18 22.44 12.44 -23.12
CA ARG A 18 23.58 11.54 -22.85
C ARG A 18 23.44 10.22 -23.63
N ARG A 19 24.48 9.98 -24.44
CA ARG A 19 24.74 8.78 -25.25
C ARG A 19 24.87 7.54 -24.35
N ARG A 20 24.37 6.40 -24.85
CA ARG A 20 24.57 5.06 -24.29
C ARG A 20 26.02 4.62 -24.52
N VAL A 21 26.66 4.09 -23.49
CA VAL A 21 27.89 3.28 -23.60
C VAL A 21 27.52 1.87 -23.17
N ALA A 22 27.79 0.91 -24.05
CA ALA A 22 27.55 -0.52 -23.86
C ALA A 22 28.67 -1.15 -23.02
N LEU A 23 28.32 -2.14 -22.20
CA LEU A 23 29.27 -3.08 -21.59
C LEU A 23 28.84 -4.52 -21.94
N PRO A 24 29.80 -5.43 -22.17
CA PRO A 24 29.55 -6.70 -22.85
C PRO A 24 29.06 -7.81 -21.92
N SER A 25 28.31 -8.72 -22.52
CA SER A 25 27.81 -10.00 -22.02
C SER A 25 28.91 -11.06 -21.89
N PRO A 26 28.83 -11.99 -20.90
CA PRO A 26 29.46 -13.28 -20.99
C PRO A 26 28.40 -14.37 -21.25
N ASP A 27 28.60 -15.13 -22.31
CA ASP A 27 27.83 -16.32 -22.65
C ASP A 27 28.78 -17.53 -22.74
N VAL A 28 28.18 -18.71 -22.56
CA VAL A 28 28.63 -20.06 -22.92
C VAL A 28 29.64 -20.77 -21.99
N ARG A 29 29.16 -21.76 -21.22
CA ARG A 29 29.20 -23.20 -21.62
C ARG A 29 28.52 -24.13 -20.60
N ARG A 30 27.50 -24.84 -21.09
CA ARG A 30 26.95 -26.10 -20.54
C ARG A 30 27.88 -27.27 -20.90
N HIS A 31 27.98 -28.31 -20.06
CA HIS A 31 27.59 -29.71 -20.38
C HIS A 31 27.94 -30.73 -19.28
N GLY A 32 26.99 -31.64 -19.03
CA GLY A 32 27.15 -32.99 -18.46
C GLY A 32 27.20 -33.09 -16.93
N LEU A 33 26.63 -34.09 -16.24
CA LEU A 33 25.78 -35.23 -16.59
C LEU A 33 25.27 -35.85 -15.26
N CYS A 34 24.22 -36.64 -15.33
CA CYS A 34 23.48 -37.33 -14.27
C CYS A 34 24.27 -38.16 -13.22
N GLN A 35 23.58 -38.32 -12.07
CA GLN A 35 23.57 -39.47 -11.13
C GLN A 35 24.81 -39.77 -10.27
N LEU A 36 24.63 -39.73 -8.94
CA LEU A 36 24.83 -40.88 -8.04
C LEU A 36 24.36 -40.56 -6.60
N LEU A 37 23.34 -41.30 -6.19
CA LEU A 37 23.02 -41.87 -4.86
C LEU A 37 23.56 -41.20 -3.58
N GLY A 38 22.62 -40.79 -2.73
CA GLY A 38 22.50 -41.21 -1.33
C GLY A 38 23.61 -40.82 -0.35
N GLU A 39 23.33 -39.85 0.53
CA GLU A 39 23.67 -39.99 1.95
C GLU A 39 22.95 -38.94 2.82
N SER A 40 22.24 -39.45 3.82
CA SER A 40 21.55 -38.70 4.87
C SER A 40 22.54 -37.94 5.75
N SER A 41 22.68 -36.63 5.56
CA SER A 41 23.39 -35.75 6.49
C SER A 41 22.38 -34.91 7.29
N LYS A 42 22.09 -35.38 8.51
CA LYS A 42 21.39 -34.61 9.55
C LYS A 42 22.19 -33.34 9.85
N VAL A 43 21.68 -32.18 9.44
CA VAL A 43 22.18 -30.88 9.91
C VAL A 43 21.93 -30.79 11.43
N PRO A 44 22.94 -30.55 12.28
CA PRO A 44 22.73 -30.51 13.72
C PRO A 44 21.91 -29.26 14.09
N LYS A 45 20.80 -29.46 14.82
CA LYS A 45 19.88 -28.40 15.29
C LYS A 45 20.58 -27.24 16.03
N ARG A 46 21.80 -27.44 16.57
CA ARG A 46 22.61 -26.39 17.21
C ARG A 46 23.23 -25.35 16.25
N SER A 47 23.24 -25.60 14.94
CA SER A 47 23.79 -24.70 13.91
C SER A 47 22.78 -23.63 13.45
N ILE A 48 21.50 -24.00 13.36
CA ILE A 48 20.41 -23.12 12.90
C ILE A 48 20.10 -22.04 13.95
N ASP A 49 20.10 -22.39 15.23
CA ASP A 49 19.86 -21.44 16.31
C ASP A 49 20.96 -20.38 16.41
N LYS A 50 22.24 -20.75 16.20
CA LYS A 50 23.35 -19.79 16.16
C LYS A 50 23.28 -18.87 14.95
N PHE A 51 22.89 -19.39 13.78
CA PHE A 51 22.72 -18.58 12.56
C PHE A 51 21.56 -17.59 12.69
N HIS A 52 20.44 -18.00 13.27
CA HIS A 52 19.31 -17.11 13.56
C HIS A 52 19.71 -16.05 14.58
N TYR A 53 20.38 -16.42 15.68
CA TYR A 53 20.84 -15.46 16.70
C TYR A 53 21.82 -14.43 16.13
N PHE A 54 22.73 -14.85 15.25
CA PHE A 54 23.69 -13.96 14.60
C PHE A 54 23.01 -13.04 13.58
N ALA A 55 22.04 -13.54 12.82
CA ALA A 55 21.24 -12.74 11.90
C ALA A 55 20.37 -11.70 12.63
N TYR A 56 19.69 -12.10 13.72
CA TYR A 56 18.93 -11.20 14.58
C TYR A 56 19.82 -10.17 15.25
N PHE A 57 20.98 -10.57 15.78
CA PHE A 57 21.93 -9.65 16.40
C PHE A 57 22.51 -8.66 15.38
N HIS A 58 22.90 -9.13 14.19
CA HIS A 58 23.43 -8.27 13.13
C HIS A 58 22.34 -7.34 12.57
N GLN A 59 21.11 -7.80 12.44
CA GLN A 59 19.95 -6.97 12.08
C GLN A 59 19.65 -5.95 13.18
N MET A 60 19.74 -6.32 14.46
CA MET A 60 19.52 -5.43 15.60
C MET A 60 20.63 -4.37 15.70
N VAL A 61 21.89 -4.72 15.46
CA VAL A 61 23.03 -3.77 15.41
C VAL A 61 22.91 -2.85 14.21
N LYS A 62 22.49 -3.36 13.05
CA LYS A 62 22.24 -2.54 11.85
C LYS A 62 21.07 -1.58 12.07
N SER A 63 19.97 -2.05 12.67
CA SER A 63 18.83 -1.22 13.06
C SER A 63 19.21 -0.16 14.10
N ARG A 64 20.05 -0.49 15.09
CA ARG A 64 20.56 0.48 16.09
C ARG A 64 21.47 1.54 15.46
N LYS A 65 22.34 1.17 14.52
CA LYS A 65 23.18 2.15 13.78
C LYS A 65 22.33 3.08 12.91
N ILE A 66 21.36 2.53 12.20
CA ILE A 66 20.40 3.31 11.38
C ILE A 66 19.59 4.25 12.28
N ALA A 67 19.08 3.75 13.41
CA ALA A 67 18.34 4.55 14.37
C ALA A 67 19.17 5.72 14.92
N LYS A 68 20.42 5.46 15.34
CA LYS A 68 21.30 6.52 15.86
C LYS A 68 21.67 7.56 14.80
N SER A 69 21.91 7.13 13.56
CA SER A 69 22.17 8.05 12.43
C SER A 69 20.93 8.90 12.11
N MET A 70 19.74 8.31 12.20
CA MET A 70 18.48 9.01 11.98
C MET A 70 18.16 9.98 13.12
N GLU A 71 18.40 9.60 14.38
CA GLU A 71 18.22 10.47 15.55
C GLU A 71 18.99 11.79 15.37
N SER A 72 20.26 11.72 14.95
CA SER A 72 21.06 12.91 14.69
C SER A 72 20.49 13.74 13.53
N ALA A 73 20.25 13.10 12.37
CA ALA A 73 19.74 13.80 11.20
C ALA A 73 18.38 14.47 11.44
N ALA A 74 17.51 13.80 12.19
CA ALA A 74 16.21 14.33 12.60
C ALA A 74 16.35 15.57 13.46
N LEU A 75 17.17 15.52 14.52
CA LEU A 75 17.37 16.67 15.40
C LEU A 75 18.05 17.84 14.72
N ASP A 76 19.00 17.58 13.83
CA ASP A 76 19.63 18.63 13.02
C ASP A 76 18.61 19.28 12.07
N THR A 77 17.69 18.48 11.51
CA THR A 77 16.59 19.01 10.68
C THR A 77 15.60 19.85 11.50
N VAL A 78 15.26 19.43 12.72
CA VAL A 78 14.41 20.22 13.63
C VAL A 78 15.09 21.52 14.05
N ARG A 79 16.38 21.48 14.37
CA ARG A 79 17.17 22.70 14.66
C ARG A 79 17.18 23.65 13.47
N ALA A 80 17.43 23.12 12.27
CA ALA A 80 17.41 23.91 11.04
C ALA A 80 16.02 24.51 10.76
N LEU A 81 14.93 23.81 11.09
CA LEU A 81 13.57 24.35 11.01
C LEU A 81 13.38 25.55 11.94
N LEU A 82 13.77 25.41 13.22
CA LEU A 82 13.66 26.48 14.21
C LEU A 82 14.53 27.69 13.87
N GLN A 83 15.75 27.48 13.39
CA GLN A 83 16.68 28.56 13.01
C GLN A 83 16.19 29.40 11.81
N ARG A 84 15.25 28.89 11.01
CA ARG A 84 14.62 29.67 9.92
C ARG A 84 13.59 30.68 10.44
N VAL A 85 13.16 30.56 11.69
CA VAL A 85 12.22 31.48 12.30
C VAL A 85 13.02 32.62 12.97
N PRO A 86 12.76 33.89 12.62
CA PRO A 86 13.40 35.02 13.28
C PRO A 86 13.13 35.03 14.78
N ASN A 87 14.07 35.55 15.57
CA ASN A 87 13.93 35.76 17.00
C ASN A 87 13.63 34.48 17.83
N ILE A 88 14.14 33.32 17.40
CA ILE A 88 14.22 32.13 18.24
C ILE A 88 15.59 32.05 18.92
N GLN A 89 15.60 31.86 20.23
CA GLN A 89 16.81 31.60 21.02
C GLN A 89 16.76 30.17 21.55
N ILE A 90 17.54 29.26 20.95
CA ILE A 90 17.64 27.87 21.45
C ILE A 90 18.48 27.88 22.73
N ALA A 91 17.85 27.51 23.85
CA ALA A 91 18.47 27.51 25.18
C ALA A 91 19.14 26.19 25.51
N ALA A 92 18.52 25.06 25.15
CA ALA A 92 19.05 23.72 25.42
C ALA A 92 18.52 22.68 24.44
N VAL A 93 19.31 21.65 24.20
CA VAL A 93 18.88 20.43 23.50
C VAL A 93 19.26 19.23 24.34
N ARG A 94 18.27 18.45 24.77
CA ARG A 94 18.45 17.27 25.60
C ARG A 94 18.13 16.03 24.78
N HIS A 95 18.94 14.99 24.91
CA HIS A 95 18.72 13.70 24.26
C HIS A 95 18.30 12.67 25.31
N LYS A 96 17.40 11.76 24.94
CA LYS A 96 16.95 10.62 25.76
C LYS A 96 16.53 11.05 27.16
N GLU A 97 15.67 12.06 27.21
CA GLU A 97 15.22 12.64 28.46
C GLU A 97 14.22 11.72 29.16
N HIS A 98 14.51 11.36 30.40
CA HIS A 98 13.53 10.78 31.32
C HIS A 98 12.91 11.93 32.11
N LEU A 99 11.64 12.21 31.83
CA LEU A 99 10.92 13.30 32.48
C LEU A 99 10.22 12.85 33.78
N ALA A 100 9.90 11.55 33.88
CA ALA A 100 9.40 10.83 35.06
C ALA A 100 9.69 9.32 34.90
N SER A 101 9.46 8.49 35.93
CA SER A 101 9.78 7.04 35.93
C SER A 101 9.19 6.26 34.74
N ASP A 102 8.13 6.78 34.12
CA ASP A 102 7.33 6.04 33.14
C ASP A 102 7.34 6.66 31.73
N TYR A 103 7.89 7.88 31.56
CA TYR A 103 7.89 8.58 30.27
C TYR A 103 9.30 8.92 29.80
N ARG A 104 9.67 8.32 28.67
CA ARG A 104 10.93 8.57 27.99
C ARG A 104 10.65 9.24 26.64
N LEU A 105 11.29 10.39 26.42
CA LEU A 105 11.34 11.06 25.13
C LEU A 105 12.66 10.76 24.45
N ASP A 106 12.66 10.80 23.12
CA ASP A 106 13.89 10.68 22.36
C ASP A 106 14.73 11.96 22.44
N ALA A 107 14.09 13.13 22.48
CA ALA A 107 14.76 14.41 22.70
C ALA A 107 13.80 15.51 23.17
N SER A 108 14.38 16.62 23.64
CA SER A 108 13.67 17.88 23.81
C SER A 108 14.52 19.07 23.37
N ILE A 109 13.87 20.11 22.87
CA ILE A 109 14.53 21.39 22.53
C ILE A 109 13.83 22.50 23.27
N GLU A 110 14.57 23.19 24.13
CA GLU A 110 14.11 24.35 24.88
C GLU A 110 14.50 25.62 24.12
N PHE A 111 13.54 26.52 23.91
CA PHE A 111 13.79 27.76 23.18
C PHE A 111 12.91 28.91 23.68
N GLY A 112 13.41 30.14 23.57
CA GLY A 112 12.67 31.37 23.82
C GLY A 112 12.17 31.99 22.52
N HIS A 113 10.95 32.52 22.54
CA HIS A 113 10.38 33.33 21.46
C HIS A 113 9.38 34.34 22.03
N ASP A 114 9.53 35.63 21.66
CA ASP A 114 8.69 36.74 22.14
C ASP A 114 8.49 36.74 23.67
N GLY A 115 9.58 36.49 24.42
CA GLY A 115 9.57 36.45 25.89
C GLY A 115 8.92 35.21 26.52
N ILE A 116 8.44 34.26 25.72
CA ILE A 116 7.86 33.00 26.18
C ILE A 116 8.87 31.87 26.01
N CYS A 117 9.04 31.05 27.06
CA CYS A 117 9.83 29.84 27.01
C CYS A 117 8.99 28.66 26.50
N TYR A 118 9.42 28.03 25.42
CA TYR A 118 8.84 26.82 24.85
C TYR A 118 9.76 25.62 25.08
N ALA A 119 9.17 24.42 25.13
CA ALA A 119 9.87 23.16 25.04
C ALA A 119 9.20 22.26 24.01
N LEU A 120 9.94 21.96 22.94
CA LEU A 120 9.57 21.00 21.92
C LEU A 120 9.88 19.60 22.45
N LEU A 121 8.85 18.78 22.67
CA LEU A 121 8.98 17.40 23.16
C LEU A 121 8.98 16.47 21.95
N ILE A 122 10.12 15.84 21.67
CA ILE A 122 10.36 15.15 20.41
C ILE A 122 10.31 13.64 20.60
N GLU A 123 9.41 12.99 19.86
CA GLU A 123 9.35 11.54 19.71
C GLU A 123 9.77 11.17 18.28
N LEU A 124 10.69 10.21 18.14
CA LEU A 124 11.20 9.74 16.86
C LEU A 124 10.64 8.37 16.52
N LYS A 125 9.96 8.26 15.38
CA LYS A 125 9.51 6.98 14.84
C LYS A 125 10.25 6.64 13.55
N LEU A 126 10.95 5.50 13.56
CA LEU A 126 11.64 4.95 12.38
C LEU A 126 10.68 4.63 11.23
N ASP A 127 9.42 4.38 11.56
CA ASP A 127 8.33 4.10 10.64
C ASP A 127 7.16 5.03 10.95
N GLY A 128 6.79 5.83 9.96
CA GLY A 128 5.70 6.81 10.05
C GLY A 128 4.33 6.22 9.70
N ALA A 129 4.16 4.90 9.73
CA ALA A 129 2.86 4.26 9.55
C ALA A 129 1.82 4.78 10.57
N PRO A 130 0.54 4.97 10.15
CA PRO A 130 -0.54 5.48 11.00
C PRO A 130 -0.60 4.89 12.41
N ARG A 131 -0.49 3.56 12.53
CA ARG A 131 -0.51 2.87 13.84
C ARG A 131 0.62 3.33 14.78
N HIS A 132 1.84 3.47 14.26
CA HIS A 132 3.00 3.90 15.05
C HIS A 132 2.90 5.38 15.44
N VAL A 133 2.36 6.19 14.53
CA VAL A 133 2.11 7.62 14.75
C VAL A 133 1.08 7.82 15.85
N ARG A 134 -0.05 7.11 15.80
CA ARG A 134 -1.10 7.19 16.83
C ARG A 134 -0.59 6.81 18.21
N TYR A 135 0.20 5.74 18.30
CA TYR A 135 0.86 5.38 19.56
C TYR A 135 1.78 6.50 20.08
N ALA A 136 2.58 7.12 19.20
CA ALA A 136 3.47 8.23 19.55
C ALA A 136 2.71 9.47 20.06
N VAL A 137 1.61 9.79 19.38
CA VAL A 137 0.72 10.89 19.74
C VAL A 137 0.15 10.70 21.15
N TYR A 138 -0.42 9.53 21.45
CA TYR A 138 -0.96 9.25 22.78
C TYR A 138 0.11 9.26 23.88
N GLN A 139 1.33 8.81 23.57
CA GLN A 139 2.47 8.89 24.48
C GLN A 139 2.85 10.35 24.78
N LEU A 140 2.90 11.22 23.76
CA LEU A 140 3.19 12.65 23.90
C LEU A 140 2.10 13.39 24.69
N GLU A 141 0.82 13.12 24.38
CA GLU A 141 -0.31 13.71 25.11
C GLU A 141 -0.29 13.32 26.59
N SER A 142 -0.07 12.04 26.89
CA SER A 142 0.03 11.53 28.27
C SER A 142 1.20 12.17 29.03
N CYS A 143 2.35 12.32 28.36
CA CYS A 143 3.53 12.99 28.90
C CYS A 143 3.25 14.46 29.24
N ILE A 144 2.65 15.22 28.32
CA ILE A 144 2.30 16.63 28.53
C ILE A 144 1.29 16.79 29.67
N ALA A 145 0.27 15.93 29.72
CA ALA A 145 -0.70 15.93 30.80
C ALA A 145 -0.06 15.66 32.18
N HIS A 146 0.98 14.83 32.23
CA HIS A 146 1.76 14.63 33.45
C HIS A 146 2.61 15.86 33.80
N LEU A 147 3.37 16.40 32.84
CA LEU A 147 4.22 17.59 33.06
C LEU A 147 3.42 18.81 33.52
N ASN A 148 2.22 19.01 32.98
CA ASN A 148 1.35 20.10 33.38
C ASN A 148 0.84 19.96 34.82
N ARG A 149 0.65 18.72 35.32
CA ARG A 149 0.26 18.45 36.73
C ARG A 149 1.43 18.62 37.69
N SER A 150 2.65 18.26 37.29
CA SER A 150 3.85 18.30 38.13
C SER A 150 4.48 19.70 38.27
N ARG A 151 3.92 20.71 37.61
CA ARG A 151 4.44 22.10 37.62
C ARG A 151 4.43 22.69 39.03
N HIS A 152 5.63 22.88 39.59
CA HIS A 152 5.86 23.76 40.73
C HIS A 152 5.80 25.22 40.28
N LYS A 153 5.22 26.09 41.13
CA LYS A 153 5.05 27.53 40.92
C LYS A 153 6.39 28.18 40.51
N GLY A 154 6.48 28.74 39.29
CA GLY A 154 7.57 29.65 38.93
C GLY A 154 8.04 29.67 37.47
N LEU A 155 7.87 28.59 36.68
CA LEU A 155 8.31 28.55 35.29
C LEU A 155 7.15 28.34 34.30
N THR A 156 6.77 29.39 33.57
CA THR A 156 5.72 29.41 32.53
C THR A 156 6.20 28.80 31.19
N ARG A 157 6.84 27.63 31.22
CA ARG A 157 7.26 26.89 30.00
C ARG A 157 6.08 26.25 29.25
N ARG A 158 5.85 26.58 27.98
CA ARG A 158 4.82 25.92 27.13
C ARG A 158 5.40 24.69 26.44
N PHE A 159 4.72 23.55 26.53
CA PHE A 159 5.14 22.31 25.89
C PHE A 159 4.49 22.18 24.51
N ILE A 160 5.27 21.76 23.52
CA ILE A 160 4.80 21.49 22.16
C ILE A 160 5.12 20.02 21.85
N PRO A 161 4.12 19.15 21.69
CA PRO A 161 4.36 17.77 21.26
C PRO A 161 4.81 17.76 19.80
N PHE A 162 5.88 17.04 19.51
CA PHE A 162 6.53 17.06 18.20
C PHE A 162 6.94 15.66 17.73
N LEU A 163 6.37 15.20 16.63
CA LEU A 163 6.67 13.90 16.05
C LEU A 163 7.63 14.02 14.88
N VAL A 164 8.66 13.17 14.83
CA VAL A 164 9.57 13.09 13.69
C VAL A 164 9.69 11.68 13.13
N SER A 165 9.67 11.56 11.81
CA SER A 165 9.81 10.28 11.11
C SER A 165 10.51 10.45 9.74
N PRO A 166 11.09 9.40 9.13
CA PRO A 166 11.62 9.52 7.77
C PRO A 166 10.59 10.00 6.74
N TYR A 167 9.34 9.59 6.90
CA TYR A 167 8.22 10.01 6.05
C TYR A 167 6.90 9.85 6.81
N LEU A 168 6.03 10.86 6.71
CA LEU A 168 4.68 10.81 7.25
C LEU A 168 3.66 10.83 6.11
N SER A 169 2.88 9.75 6.00
CA SER A 169 1.80 9.66 5.01
C SER A 169 0.72 10.75 5.23
N PRO A 170 -0.12 11.07 4.23
CA PRO A 170 -1.26 11.96 4.45
C PRO A 170 -2.13 11.59 5.66
N MET A 171 -2.41 10.29 5.84
CA MET A 171 -3.17 9.79 6.99
C MET A 171 -2.41 10.03 8.31
N SER A 172 -1.12 9.72 8.34
CA SER A 172 -0.25 9.96 9.50
C SER A 172 -0.21 11.44 9.90
N ARG A 173 -0.14 12.34 8.91
CA ARG A 173 -0.19 13.79 9.14
C ARG A 173 -1.56 14.23 9.66
N SER A 174 -2.65 13.66 9.14
CA SER A 174 -4.00 13.88 9.66
C SER A 174 -4.10 13.51 11.14
N ILE A 175 -3.57 12.35 11.53
CA ILE A 175 -3.55 11.92 12.94
C ILE A 175 -2.82 12.95 13.81
N CYS A 176 -1.66 13.46 13.37
CA CYS A 176 -0.97 14.52 14.11
C CYS A 176 -1.81 15.81 14.20
N LEU A 177 -2.48 16.20 13.11
CA LEU A 177 -3.34 17.38 13.06
C LEU A 177 -4.51 17.27 14.04
N ASP A 178 -5.24 16.16 14.02
CA ASP A 178 -6.42 15.91 14.85
C ASP A 178 -6.10 15.99 16.35
N HIS A 179 -4.85 15.69 16.71
CA HIS A 179 -4.33 15.69 18.08
C HIS A 179 -3.47 16.92 18.43
N ASN A 180 -3.41 17.94 17.57
CA ASN A 180 -2.58 19.13 17.76
C ASN A 180 -1.09 18.81 18.03
N VAL A 181 -0.58 17.73 17.42
CA VAL A 181 0.82 17.34 17.47
C VAL A 181 1.55 17.94 16.26
N ALA A 182 2.55 18.76 16.54
CA ALA A 182 3.44 19.27 15.51
C ALA A 182 4.28 18.13 14.94
N TYR A 183 4.72 18.25 13.68
CA TYR A 183 5.46 17.17 13.03
C TYR A 183 6.51 17.66 12.04
N LEU A 184 7.48 16.80 11.78
CA LEU A 184 8.41 16.95 10.67
C LEU A 184 8.77 15.58 10.11
N ASP A 185 8.91 15.49 8.79
CA ASP A 185 9.55 14.35 8.16
C ASP A 185 10.78 14.72 7.34
N LEU A 186 11.62 13.72 7.07
CA LEU A 186 12.86 13.90 6.33
C LEU A 186 12.64 14.05 4.81
N CYS A 187 11.38 13.97 4.35
CA CYS A 187 10.98 14.30 2.98
C CYS A 187 10.62 15.78 2.85
N GLY A 188 10.56 16.54 3.96
CA GLY A 188 10.32 17.97 3.98
C GLY A 188 8.88 18.37 4.29
N ASN A 189 8.00 17.42 4.64
CA ASN A 189 6.71 17.75 5.23
C ASN A 189 6.93 18.26 6.65
N ALA A 190 6.31 19.36 7.03
CA ALA A 190 6.42 19.89 8.37
C ALA A 190 5.18 20.67 8.77
N ARG A 191 4.85 20.63 10.05
CA ARG A 191 3.91 21.52 10.68
C ARG A 191 4.38 21.87 12.08
N LEU A 192 4.40 23.16 12.40
CA LEU A 192 4.76 23.66 13.72
C LEU A 192 4.01 24.96 13.99
N GLU A 193 3.38 25.05 15.15
CA GLU A 193 2.65 26.22 15.59
C GLU A 193 3.02 26.56 17.04
N PHE A 194 3.36 27.82 17.29
CA PHE A 194 3.57 28.37 18.63
C PHE A 194 3.53 29.90 18.59
N GLY A 195 2.96 30.54 19.60
CA GLY A 195 2.85 32.00 19.64
C GLY A 195 2.11 32.55 18.41
N ASN A 196 2.79 33.39 17.63
CA ASN A 196 2.33 33.95 16.35
C ASN A 196 2.95 33.24 15.12
N VAL A 197 3.76 32.19 15.32
CA VAL A 197 4.46 31.45 14.28
C VAL A 197 3.61 30.26 13.83
N TYR A 198 3.40 30.18 12.52
CA TYR A 198 2.74 29.05 11.86
C TYR A 198 3.57 28.58 10.68
N ILE A 199 4.02 27.32 10.73
CA ILE A 199 4.76 26.66 9.67
C ILE A 199 3.91 25.51 9.17
N GLU A 200 3.67 25.45 7.86
CA GLU A 200 3.06 24.31 7.20
C GLU A 200 3.70 24.11 5.83
N ARG A 201 4.20 22.89 5.60
CA ARG A 201 4.82 22.49 4.34
C ARG A 201 4.37 21.08 3.98
N SER A 202 3.96 20.91 2.73
CA SER A 202 3.63 19.61 2.14
C SER A 202 4.42 19.41 0.85
N VAL A 203 5.02 18.23 0.70
CA VAL A 203 5.72 17.79 -0.50
C VAL A 203 4.86 16.73 -1.19
N PRO A 204 4.60 16.84 -2.51
CA PRO A 204 3.71 15.93 -3.23
C PRO A 204 4.33 14.54 -3.44
N ASP A 205 5.66 14.46 -3.55
CA ASP A 205 6.36 13.23 -3.87
C ASP A 205 6.42 12.26 -2.68
N ARG A 206 6.05 11.01 -2.94
CA ARG A 206 6.21 9.91 -1.98
C ARG A 206 7.61 9.31 -2.12
N PRO A 207 8.28 8.95 -1.02
CA PRO A 207 9.57 8.28 -1.10
C PRO A 207 9.44 6.93 -1.81
N LYS A 208 10.50 6.52 -2.52
CA LYS A 208 10.52 5.27 -3.30
C LYS A 208 10.20 4.03 -2.45
N SER A 209 10.55 4.05 -1.16
CA SER A 209 10.23 3.00 -0.19
C SER A 209 8.72 2.86 -0.01
N GLU A 210 7.99 3.97 0.16
CA GLU A 210 6.54 3.95 0.32
C GLU A 210 5.84 3.49 -0.96
N VAL A 211 6.27 4.01 -2.11
CA VAL A 211 5.74 3.57 -3.42
C VAL A 211 5.95 2.07 -3.61
N ARG A 212 7.11 1.53 -3.19
CA ARG A 212 7.39 0.10 -3.26
C ARG A 212 6.52 -0.71 -2.29
N ALA A 213 6.35 -0.24 -1.05
CA ALA A 213 5.51 -0.89 -0.05
C ALA A 213 4.05 -0.98 -0.53
N GLN A 214 3.51 0.13 -1.04
CA GLN A 214 2.17 0.17 -1.62
C GLN A 214 2.03 -0.77 -2.82
N ARG A 215 3.00 -0.77 -3.75
CA ARG A 215 2.99 -1.71 -4.89
C ARG A 215 3.05 -3.18 -4.47
N SER A 216 3.79 -3.49 -3.40
CA SER A 216 3.91 -4.87 -2.92
C SER A 216 2.59 -5.44 -2.40
N LEU A 217 1.73 -4.57 -1.85
CA LEU A 217 0.40 -4.92 -1.35
C LEU A 217 -0.61 -5.23 -2.47
N PHE A 218 -0.39 -4.67 -3.67
CA PHE A 218 -1.28 -4.82 -4.82
C PHE A 218 -0.71 -5.74 -5.92
N THR A 219 0.19 -6.64 -5.54
CA THR A 219 0.66 -7.73 -6.42
C THR A 219 -0.40 -8.81 -6.58
N PRO A 220 -0.41 -9.61 -7.66
CA PRO A 220 -1.33 -10.74 -7.85
C PRO A 220 -1.68 -11.56 -6.60
N ARG A 221 -0.66 -12.15 -5.96
CA ARG A 221 -0.82 -13.01 -4.79
C ARG A 221 -1.28 -12.25 -3.54
N ALA A 222 -0.84 -11.01 -3.34
CA ALA A 222 -1.37 -10.18 -2.25
C ALA A 222 -2.82 -9.75 -2.54
N GLY A 223 -3.12 -9.43 -3.79
CA GLY A 223 -4.44 -9.10 -4.31
C GLY A 223 -5.44 -10.23 -4.07
N ALA A 224 -5.09 -11.50 -4.29
CA ALA A 224 -5.95 -12.63 -3.97
C ALA A 224 -6.41 -12.62 -2.49
N ILE A 225 -5.49 -12.33 -1.56
CA ILE A 225 -5.83 -12.17 -0.13
C ILE A 225 -6.77 -10.98 0.09
N LEU A 226 -6.48 -9.84 -0.54
CA LEU A 226 -7.32 -8.65 -0.43
C LEU A 226 -8.73 -8.89 -0.98
N ARG A 227 -8.89 -9.67 -2.06
CA ARG A 227 -10.20 -10.00 -2.63
C ARG A 227 -11.03 -10.89 -1.70
N VAL A 228 -10.39 -11.82 -1.00
CA VAL A 228 -11.06 -12.60 0.07
C VAL A 228 -11.54 -11.68 1.19
N LEU A 229 -10.68 -10.76 1.66
CA LEU A 229 -11.04 -9.81 2.72
C LEU A 229 -12.15 -8.83 2.29
N LEU A 230 -12.10 -8.32 1.06
CA LEU A 230 -13.08 -7.36 0.54
C LEU A 230 -14.44 -8.00 0.20
N ARG A 231 -14.47 -9.31 -0.03
CA ARG A 231 -15.72 -10.06 -0.25
C ARG A 231 -16.59 -10.09 1.00
N ASP A 232 -15.97 -10.16 2.18
CA ASP A 232 -16.64 -10.11 3.47
C ASP A 232 -15.81 -9.29 4.47
N PRO A 233 -15.89 -7.94 4.41
CA PRO A 233 -15.08 -7.06 5.25
C PRO A 233 -15.37 -7.17 6.75
N VAL A 234 -16.60 -7.58 7.10
CA VAL A 234 -17.07 -7.67 8.49
C VAL A 234 -16.49 -8.90 9.18
N ARG A 235 -16.31 -10.00 8.44
CA ARG A 235 -15.75 -11.24 8.96
C ARG A 235 -14.31 -11.06 9.45
N ALA A 236 -14.06 -11.50 10.68
CA ALA A 236 -12.72 -11.66 11.21
C ALA A 236 -12.12 -12.97 10.70
N TRP A 237 -11.00 -12.89 9.99
CA TRP A 237 -10.31 -14.04 9.41
C TRP A 237 -9.11 -14.48 10.25
N ARG A 238 -9.10 -15.73 10.72
CA ARG A 238 -7.86 -16.34 11.22
C ARG A 238 -6.86 -16.46 10.08
N VAL A 239 -5.57 -16.35 10.40
CA VAL A 239 -4.48 -16.37 9.40
C VAL A 239 -4.49 -17.67 8.58
N THR A 240 -4.76 -18.82 9.21
CA THR A 240 -4.85 -20.13 8.55
C THR A 240 -6.02 -20.20 7.58
N ASP A 241 -7.17 -19.68 7.96
CA ASP A 241 -8.40 -19.73 7.17
C ASP A 241 -8.30 -18.80 5.97
N LEU A 242 -7.69 -17.63 6.17
CA LEU A 242 -7.40 -16.68 5.09
C LEU A 242 -6.37 -17.25 4.10
N ALA A 243 -5.36 -17.95 4.59
CA ALA A 243 -4.37 -18.62 3.75
C ALA A 243 -5.02 -19.70 2.87
N LEU A 244 -5.90 -20.51 3.45
CA LEU A 244 -6.67 -21.51 2.72
C LEU A 244 -7.59 -20.88 1.66
N ALA A 245 -8.38 -19.88 2.06
CA ALA A 245 -9.37 -19.24 1.18
C ALA A 245 -8.72 -18.46 0.03
N ALA A 246 -7.55 -17.87 0.25
CA ALA A 246 -6.82 -17.12 -0.77
C ALA A 246 -5.80 -17.96 -1.54
N ASN A 247 -5.72 -19.28 -1.26
CA ASN A 247 -4.69 -20.18 -1.79
C ASN A 247 -3.27 -19.56 -1.70
N ALA A 248 -2.94 -19.07 -0.51
CA ALA A 248 -1.71 -18.34 -0.23
C ALA A 248 -0.95 -18.97 0.96
N SER A 249 0.36 -18.74 1.03
CA SER A 249 1.13 -19.21 2.19
C SER A 249 0.81 -18.38 3.44
N ILE A 250 0.87 -19.02 4.61
CA ILE A 250 0.69 -18.38 5.93
C ILE A 250 1.64 -17.18 6.11
N GLY A 251 2.88 -17.31 5.63
CA GLY A 251 3.87 -16.24 5.67
C GLY A 251 3.47 -15.02 4.83
N HIS A 252 2.88 -15.25 3.64
CA HIS A 252 2.38 -14.18 2.78
C HIS A 252 1.18 -13.47 3.40
N VAL A 253 0.23 -14.23 3.95
CA VAL A 253 -0.91 -13.69 4.70
C VAL A 253 -0.46 -12.86 5.90
N SER A 254 0.52 -13.33 6.66
CA SER A 254 1.07 -12.60 7.81
C SER A 254 1.71 -11.26 7.40
N ASN A 255 2.41 -11.23 6.26
CA ASN A 255 2.98 -10.00 5.71
C ASN A 255 1.90 -9.00 5.26
N VAL A 256 0.86 -9.48 4.56
CA VAL A 256 -0.29 -8.64 4.17
C VAL A 256 -1.01 -8.12 5.41
N ARG A 257 -1.29 -8.98 6.38
CA ARG A 257 -1.90 -8.62 7.67
C ARG A 257 -1.16 -7.49 8.36
N ARG A 258 0.17 -7.60 8.53
CA ARG A 258 0.99 -6.54 9.13
C ARG A 258 0.81 -5.22 8.37
N THR A 259 0.92 -5.29 7.04
CA THR A 259 0.82 -4.11 6.15
C THR A 259 -0.54 -3.41 6.25
N LEU A 260 -1.63 -4.17 6.42
CA LEU A 260 -2.99 -3.64 6.62
C LEU A 260 -3.17 -3.03 8.02
N LEU A 261 -2.64 -3.66 9.06
CA LEU A 261 -2.67 -3.14 10.44
C LEU A 261 -1.85 -1.85 10.58
N ASP A 262 -0.66 -1.79 9.97
CA ASP A 262 0.22 -0.61 10.03
C ASP A 262 -0.46 0.62 9.39
N ARG A 263 -1.27 0.38 8.35
CA ARG A 263 -2.08 1.41 7.65
C ARG A 263 -3.42 1.70 8.33
N GLU A 264 -3.78 0.99 9.39
CA GLU A 264 -5.09 1.06 10.04
C GLU A 264 -6.27 0.78 9.08
N TRP A 265 -6.05 0.00 8.02
CA TRP A 265 -7.12 -0.49 7.14
C TRP A 265 -7.79 -1.76 7.68
N ALA A 266 -7.12 -2.44 8.59
CA ALA A 266 -7.62 -3.61 9.29
C ALA A 266 -7.31 -3.51 10.78
N GLU A 267 -8.03 -4.30 11.57
CA GLU A 267 -7.79 -4.47 13.00
C GLU A 267 -7.89 -5.94 13.43
N ILE A 268 -7.46 -6.24 14.64
CA ILE A 268 -7.63 -7.57 15.23
C ILE A 268 -8.96 -7.57 15.97
N ARG A 269 -9.91 -8.41 15.53
CA ARG A 269 -11.21 -8.64 16.18
C ARG A 269 -11.28 -10.08 16.66
N GLY A 270 -11.42 -10.29 17.97
CA GLY A 270 -11.33 -11.62 18.57
C GLY A 270 -9.97 -12.26 18.25
N ASP A 271 -10.01 -13.36 17.50
CA ASP A 271 -8.83 -14.12 17.08
C ASP A 271 -8.44 -13.91 15.59
N GLY A 272 -9.13 -13.02 14.89
CA GLY A 272 -8.98 -12.82 13.44
C GLY A 272 -8.67 -11.39 13.02
N LEU A 273 -8.34 -11.23 11.74
CA LEU A 273 -8.16 -9.95 11.06
C LEU A 273 -9.49 -9.53 10.40
N GLY A 274 -10.01 -8.36 10.74
CA GLY A 274 -11.17 -7.76 10.09
C GLY A 274 -10.82 -6.44 9.42
N LEU A 275 -11.48 -6.08 8.32
CA LEU A 275 -11.30 -4.77 7.70
C LEU A 275 -12.08 -3.70 8.47
N VAL A 276 -11.46 -2.54 8.65
CA VAL A 276 -12.08 -1.34 9.24
C VAL A 276 -12.29 -0.23 8.22
N GLN A 277 -11.45 -0.17 7.18
CA GLN A 277 -11.55 0.80 6.08
C GLN A 277 -11.48 0.07 4.72
N PRO A 278 -12.47 -0.78 4.40
CA PRO A 278 -12.50 -1.49 3.12
C PRO A 278 -12.60 -0.52 1.92
N ASP A 279 -13.28 0.61 2.09
CA ASP A 279 -13.40 1.71 1.14
C ASP A 279 -12.03 2.32 0.82
N ALA A 280 -11.26 2.70 1.84
CA ALA A 280 -9.94 3.31 1.68
C ALA A 280 -8.95 2.31 1.05
N LEU A 281 -9.03 1.04 1.44
CA LEU A 281 -8.25 -0.04 0.83
C LEU A 281 -8.56 -0.17 -0.67
N LEU A 282 -9.84 -0.27 -1.05
CA LEU A 282 -10.24 -0.46 -2.46
C LEU A 282 -9.90 0.78 -3.31
N ARG A 283 -10.16 1.99 -2.81
CA ARG A 283 -9.79 3.24 -3.49
C ARG A 283 -8.27 3.37 -3.64
N SER A 284 -7.51 2.99 -2.62
CA SER A 284 -6.04 2.96 -2.72
C SER A 284 -5.54 1.93 -3.74
N TRP A 285 -6.18 0.75 -3.79
CA TRP A 285 -5.86 -0.25 -4.81
C TRP A 285 -6.14 0.29 -6.20
N ARG A 286 -7.32 0.87 -6.41
CA ARG A 286 -7.75 1.51 -7.66
C ARG A 286 -6.76 2.54 -8.20
N GLU A 287 -6.31 3.49 -7.37
CA GLU A 287 -5.34 4.52 -7.79
C GLU A 287 -3.96 3.95 -8.17
N ASN A 288 -3.64 2.75 -7.72
CA ASN A 288 -2.36 2.09 -7.98
C ASN A 288 -2.51 0.85 -8.86
N TYR A 289 -3.73 0.59 -9.34
CA TYR A 289 -4.06 -0.63 -10.04
C TYR A 289 -3.37 -0.66 -11.39
N ARG A 290 -2.71 -1.77 -11.64
CA ARG A 290 -2.16 -2.09 -12.95
C ARG A 290 -2.76 -3.42 -13.34
N ARG A 291 -3.49 -3.43 -14.46
CA ARG A 291 -3.97 -4.67 -15.07
C ARG A 291 -2.82 -5.66 -15.19
N SER A 292 -3.14 -6.95 -15.02
CA SER A 292 -2.14 -8.00 -15.08
C SER A 292 -1.36 -7.94 -16.39
N ASN A 293 -0.03 -8.03 -16.29
CA ASN A 293 0.83 -8.10 -17.47
C ASN A 293 0.51 -9.38 -18.25
N GLY A 294 0.70 -9.34 -19.57
CA GLY A 294 0.39 -10.45 -20.44
C GLY A 294 0.37 -10.00 -21.88
N HIS A 295 -0.38 -10.72 -22.71
CA HIS A 295 -0.70 -10.30 -24.06
C HIS A 295 -2.20 -10.33 -24.26
N HIS A 296 -2.69 -9.67 -25.31
CA HIS A 296 -4.09 -9.68 -25.67
C HIS A 296 -4.26 -9.96 -27.16
N VAL A 297 -5.41 -10.50 -27.50
CA VAL A 297 -5.84 -10.76 -28.87
C VAL A 297 -7.19 -10.11 -29.05
N SER A 298 -7.29 -9.27 -30.08
CA SER A 298 -8.54 -8.65 -30.49
C SER A 298 -9.02 -9.31 -31.77
N GLY A 299 -10.31 -9.60 -31.85
CA GLY A 299 -10.90 -10.27 -32.99
C GLY A 299 -12.35 -9.87 -33.21
N TYR A 300 -12.90 -10.37 -34.29
CA TYR A 300 -14.30 -10.16 -34.65
C TYR A 300 -15.03 -11.49 -34.81
N THR A 301 -16.22 -11.57 -34.23
CA THR A 301 -17.19 -12.67 -34.42
C THR A 301 -18.49 -12.13 -34.99
N ASN A 302 -19.12 -12.93 -35.86
CA ASN A 302 -20.49 -12.67 -36.33
C ASN A 302 -21.56 -13.21 -35.37
N LEU A 303 -21.15 -13.99 -34.36
CA LEU A 303 -22.07 -14.53 -33.36
C LEU A 303 -22.64 -13.40 -32.50
N HIS A 304 -23.94 -13.43 -32.27
CA HIS A 304 -24.66 -12.45 -31.46
C HIS A 304 -25.88 -13.10 -30.79
N GLY A 305 -26.45 -12.40 -29.80
CA GLY A 305 -27.65 -12.85 -29.08
C GLY A 305 -27.51 -14.25 -28.49
N ASP A 306 -28.57 -15.05 -28.63
CA ASP A 306 -28.65 -16.40 -28.04
C ASP A 306 -27.60 -17.36 -28.60
N GLN A 307 -27.18 -17.19 -29.86
CA GLN A 307 -26.14 -18.04 -30.44
C GLN A 307 -24.79 -17.82 -29.76
N LEU A 308 -24.44 -16.57 -29.51
CA LEU A 308 -23.21 -16.24 -28.76
C LEU A 308 -23.32 -16.74 -27.33
N HIS A 309 -24.46 -16.50 -26.68
CA HIS A 309 -24.68 -16.88 -25.29
C HIS A 309 -24.59 -18.40 -25.09
N GLY A 310 -25.26 -19.20 -25.95
CA GLY A 310 -25.22 -20.66 -25.87
C GLY A 310 -23.81 -21.22 -26.03
N ARG A 311 -23.06 -20.75 -27.03
CA ARG A 311 -21.66 -21.15 -27.26
C ARG A 311 -20.75 -20.84 -26.07
N LEU A 312 -20.94 -19.66 -25.47
CA LEU A 312 -20.17 -19.25 -24.30
C LEU A 312 -20.56 -20.04 -23.05
N SER A 313 -21.84 -20.30 -22.81
CA SER A 313 -22.30 -21.06 -21.64
C SER A 313 -21.78 -22.50 -21.65
N GLU A 314 -21.76 -23.15 -22.82
CA GLU A 314 -21.19 -24.49 -22.98
C GLU A 314 -19.68 -24.50 -22.73
N PHE A 315 -18.95 -23.53 -23.30
CA PHE A 315 -17.50 -23.47 -23.21
C PHE A 315 -16.99 -23.04 -21.82
N LEU A 316 -17.65 -22.06 -21.21
CA LEU A 316 -17.25 -21.44 -19.95
C LEU A 316 -17.70 -22.25 -18.73
N SER A 317 -18.35 -23.40 -18.89
CA SER A 317 -18.70 -24.31 -17.79
C SER A 317 -17.56 -25.29 -17.53
N PRO A 318 -16.56 -24.96 -16.69
CA PRO A 318 -15.62 -25.97 -16.23
C PRO A 318 -16.39 -27.01 -15.41
N GLY A 319 -15.91 -28.26 -15.44
CA GLY A 319 -16.26 -29.25 -14.43
C GLY A 319 -15.62 -28.87 -13.07
N PRO A 320 -14.96 -29.81 -12.35
CA PRO A 320 -14.45 -29.54 -11.01
C PRO A 320 -13.19 -28.63 -10.94
N GLN A 321 -12.75 -28.06 -12.05
CA GLN A 321 -11.51 -27.26 -12.14
C GLN A 321 -11.84 -25.75 -12.25
N PRO A 322 -10.88 -24.85 -11.97
CA PRO A 322 -11.08 -23.43 -12.24
C PRO A 322 -11.41 -23.18 -13.73
N PRO A 323 -12.22 -22.16 -14.05
CA PRO A 323 -12.54 -21.82 -15.42
C PRO A 323 -11.29 -21.39 -16.17
N ARG A 324 -11.12 -21.89 -17.40
CA ARG A 324 -10.00 -21.52 -18.29
C ARG A 324 -10.21 -20.18 -18.99
N ALA A 325 -11.45 -19.71 -19.01
CA ALA A 325 -11.83 -18.39 -19.49
C ALA A 325 -13.00 -17.88 -18.66
N ILE A 326 -13.03 -16.56 -18.44
CA ILE A 326 -14.07 -15.88 -17.67
C ILE A 326 -14.37 -14.53 -18.31
N PHE A 327 -15.60 -14.05 -18.16
CA PHE A 327 -15.95 -12.68 -18.52
C PHE A 327 -15.14 -11.69 -17.67
N ALA A 328 -14.74 -10.57 -18.28
CA ALA A 328 -13.95 -9.51 -17.65
C ALA A 328 -14.49 -8.12 -18.01
N SER A 329 -14.06 -7.09 -17.27
CA SER A 329 -14.41 -5.68 -17.54
C SER A 329 -15.94 -5.47 -17.68
N SER A 330 -16.38 -4.65 -18.63
CA SER A 330 -17.78 -4.38 -18.97
C SER A 330 -18.62 -5.65 -19.16
N SER A 331 -18.07 -6.70 -19.76
CA SER A 331 -18.79 -7.96 -19.97
C SER A 331 -19.03 -8.75 -18.69
N ALA A 332 -18.14 -8.67 -17.70
CA ALA A 332 -18.40 -9.22 -16.37
C ALA A 332 -19.41 -8.35 -15.61
N ALA A 333 -19.29 -7.03 -15.71
CA ALA A 333 -20.16 -6.08 -15.02
C ALA A 333 -21.63 -6.24 -15.42
N GLN A 334 -21.92 -6.60 -16.67
CA GLN A 334 -23.28 -6.90 -17.15
C GLN A 334 -23.98 -8.01 -16.34
N TRP A 335 -23.24 -8.93 -15.71
CA TRP A 335 -23.82 -9.99 -14.89
C TRP A 335 -24.04 -9.61 -13.42
N PHE A 336 -23.42 -8.52 -12.97
CA PHE A 336 -23.53 -8.03 -11.58
C PHE A 336 -24.44 -6.82 -11.46
N ALA A 337 -24.23 -5.83 -12.35
CA ALA A 337 -24.88 -4.53 -12.34
C ALA A 337 -24.92 -3.97 -13.78
N PRO A 338 -25.90 -4.38 -14.60
CA PRO A 338 -26.02 -3.91 -15.98
C PRO A 338 -26.19 -2.38 -16.03
N TYR A 339 -25.26 -1.69 -16.71
CA TYR A 339 -25.27 -0.24 -16.85
C TYR A 339 -25.01 0.20 -18.30
N VAL A 340 -23.85 -0.16 -18.86
CA VAL A 340 -23.49 0.10 -20.27
C VAL A 340 -23.77 -1.13 -21.13
N ARG A 341 -24.46 -0.91 -22.25
CA ARG A 341 -24.48 -1.86 -23.36
C ARG A 341 -23.24 -1.64 -24.21
N ASP A 342 -22.22 -2.47 -23.97
CA ASP A 342 -21.00 -2.52 -24.77
C ASP A 342 -21.18 -3.58 -25.86
N GLY A 343 -20.83 -3.23 -27.10
CA GLY A 343 -20.79 -4.18 -28.21
C GLY A 343 -19.54 -5.08 -28.17
N THR A 344 -18.63 -4.83 -27.24
CA THR A 344 -17.37 -5.56 -27.09
C THR A 344 -17.46 -6.59 -25.96
N HIS A 345 -17.13 -7.83 -26.26
CA HIS A 345 -17.01 -8.91 -25.28
C HIS A 345 -15.57 -9.07 -24.80
N SER A 346 -15.32 -8.77 -23.53
CA SER A 346 -14.01 -8.87 -22.89
C SER A 346 -13.92 -10.13 -22.02
N PHE A 347 -12.80 -10.85 -22.17
CA PHE A 347 -12.53 -12.07 -21.42
C PHE A 347 -11.10 -12.08 -20.86
N TYR A 348 -10.92 -12.72 -19.70
CA TYR A 348 -9.65 -13.29 -19.29
C TYR A 348 -9.62 -14.76 -19.67
N ALA A 349 -8.50 -15.26 -20.19
CA ALA A 349 -8.31 -16.68 -20.47
C ALA A 349 -6.86 -17.11 -20.28
N ASP A 350 -6.64 -18.37 -19.88
CA ASP A 350 -5.32 -19.00 -19.99
C ASP A 350 -4.96 -19.26 -21.46
N GLU A 351 -3.73 -19.69 -21.75
CA GLU A 351 -3.27 -19.95 -23.13
C GLU A 351 -4.13 -20.99 -23.88
N LEU A 352 -4.65 -22.00 -23.18
CA LEU A 352 -5.51 -23.03 -23.77
C LEU A 352 -6.93 -22.49 -23.98
N GLY A 353 -7.48 -21.82 -22.96
CA GLY A 353 -8.78 -21.17 -22.99
C GLY A 353 -8.85 -20.12 -24.11
N ALA A 354 -7.79 -19.34 -24.31
CA ALA A 354 -7.71 -18.38 -25.40
C ALA A 354 -7.75 -19.05 -26.78
N ARG A 355 -7.08 -20.20 -26.96
CA ARG A 355 -7.14 -20.97 -28.23
C ARG A 355 -8.54 -21.51 -28.48
N LEU A 356 -9.11 -22.19 -27.49
CA LEU A 356 -10.44 -22.79 -27.62
C LEU A 356 -11.54 -21.73 -27.80
N LEU A 357 -11.43 -20.59 -27.12
CA LEU A 357 -12.40 -19.50 -27.22
C LEU A 357 -12.32 -18.82 -28.61
N LYS A 358 -11.13 -18.74 -29.22
CA LYS A 358 -11.00 -18.28 -30.62
C LYS A 358 -11.74 -19.20 -31.58
N GLU A 359 -11.57 -20.52 -31.43
CA GLU A 359 -12.25 -21.51 -32.27
C GLU A 359 -13.76 -21.50 -32.05
N THR A 360 -14.19 -21.50 -30.78
CA THR A 360 -15.61 -21.49 -30.37
C THR A 360 -16.34 -20.26 -30.90
N LEU A 361 -15.70 -19.10 -30.83
CA LEU A 361 -16.26 -17.82 -31.30
C LEU A 361 -15.98 -17.55 -32.78
N GLN A 362 -15.28 -18.45 -33.49
CA GLN A 362 -14.88 -18.27 -34.88
C GLN A 362 -14.19 -16.91 -35.11
N LEU A 363 -13.27 -16.55 -34.20
CA LEU A 363 -12.66 -15.21 -34.21
C LEU A 363 -11.80 -15.02 -35.46
N THR A 364 -12.15 -13.99 -36.21
CA THR A 364 -11.35 -13.48 -37.33
C THR A 364 -10.49 -12.32 -36.86
N HIS A 365 -9.31 -12.16 -37.47
CA HIS A 365 -8.45 -11.02 -37.18
C HIS A 365 -9.10 -9.73 -37.70
N ALA A 366 -9.33 -8.76 -36.82
CA ALA A 366 -9.88 -7.47 -37.19
C ALA A 366 -8.88 -6.35 -36.88
N ALA A 367 -8.42 -5.66 -37.93
CA ALA A 367 -7.55 -4.49 -37.77
C ALA A 367 -8.28 -3.28 -37.13
N ARG A 368 -9.61 -3.21 -37.31
CA ARG A 368 -10.53 -2.23 -36.69
C ARG A 368 -11.89 -2.88 -36.46
N GLY A 369 -12.64 -2.41 -35.44
CA GLY A 369 -13.99 -2.88 -35.17
C GLY A 369 -14.07 -4.24 -34.46
N ALA A 370 -13.03 -4.65 -33.73
CA ALA A 370 -13.07 -5.87 -32.93
C ALA A 370 -14.20 -5.81 -31.90
N ASN A 371 -15.06 -6.83 -31.87
CA ASN A 371 -16.13 -6.99 -30.89
C ASN A 371 -15.78 -8.05 -29.82
N VAL A 372 -14.58 -8.61 -29.86
CA VAL A 372 -14.05 -9.51 -28.83
C VAL A 372 -12.63 -9.13 -28.46
N ILE A 373 -12.38 -9.02 -27.15
CA ILE A 373 -11.04 -8.80 -26.59
C ILE A 373 -10.72 -9.95 -25.63
N LEU A 374 -9.73 -10.76 -25.99
CA LEU A 374 -9.19 -11.83 -25.17
C LEU A 374 -7.89 -11.35 -24.50
N ARG A 375 -7.87 -11.31 -23.17
CA ARG A 375 -6.67 -10.99 -22.39
C ARG A 375 -6.11 -12.27 -21.79
N ILE A 376 -4.81 -12.50 -21.98
CA ILE A 376 -4.08 -13.65 -21.45
C ILE A 376 -3.13 -13.16 -20.36
N PRO A 377 -3.61 -13.07 -19.10
CA PRO A 377 -2.82 -12.56 -17.99
C PRO A 377 -1.79 -13.58 -17.53
N ARG A 378 -0.67 -13.12 -16.97
CA ARG A 378 0.27 -13.97 -16.21
C ARG A 378 -0.24 -14.31 -14.81
N ASP A 379 -1.31 -13.65 -14.37
CA ASP A 379 -1.91 -13.81 -13.05
C ASP A 379 -3.00 -14.88 -13.10
N GLU A 380 -2.65 -16.09 -12.68
CA GLU A 380 -3.58 -17.21 -12.58
C GLU A 380 -4.61 -17.05 -11.45
N THR A 381 -4.34 -16.18 -10.47
CA THR A 381 -5.24 -16.00 -9.31
C THR A 381 -6.60 -15.43 -9.72
N LEU A 382 -6.70 -14.82 -10.89
CA LEU A 382 -7.96 -14.30 -11.45
C LEU A 382 -8.99 -15.40 -11.73
N PHE A 383 -8.52 -16.62 -12.00
CA PHE A 383 -9.38 -17.79 -12.26
C PHE A 383 -9.70 -18.56 -10.97
N GLU A 384 -8.78 -18.55 -10.00
CA GLU A 384 -8.94 -19.24 -8.71
C GLU A 384 -10.14 -18.71 -7.91
N ASP A 385 -10.42 -17.41 -7.99
CA ASP A 385 -11.53 -16.76 -7.27
C ASP A 385 -12.62 -16.20 -8.18
N ALA A 386 -12.70 -16.71 -9.41
CA ALA A 386 -13.80 -16.44 -10.33
C ALA A 386 -15.15 -16.81 -9.69
N VAL A 387 -16.18 -16.03 -10.02
CA VAL A 387 -17.53 -16.21 -9.48
C VAL A 387 -18.48 -16.64 -10.58
N GLN A 388 -19.52 -17.35 -10.18
CA GLN A 388 -20.58 -17.80 -11.08
C GLN A 388 -21.89 -17.09 -10.67
N PRO A 389 -22.22 -15.93 -11.27
CA PRO A 389 -23.44 -15.18 -10.93
C PRO A 389 -24.71 -15.95 -11.31
N THR A 390 -24.63 -16.77 -12.36
CA THR A 390 -25.69 -17.65 -12.84
C THR A 390 -25.06 -18.95 -13.37
N PRO A 391 -25.73 -20.11 -13.30
CA PRO A 391 -25.17 -21.37 -13.77
C PRO A 391 -24.59 -21.28 -15.18
N GLY A 392 -23.37 -21.80 -15.34
CA GLY A 392 -22.62 -21.83 -16.60
C GLY A 392 -21.89 -20.54 -17.00
N ILE A 393 -22.08 -19.44 -16.26
CA ILE A 393 -21.43 -18.16 -16.56
C ILE A 393 -20.41 -17.81 -15.48
N TYR A 394 -19.14 -17.81 -15.85
CA TYR A 394 -18.06 -17.41 -14.95
C TYR A 394 -17.55 -16.02 -15.27
N CYS A 395 -17.40 -15.21 -14.24
CA CYS A 395 -16.93 -13.83 -14.31
C CYS A 395 -15.74 -13.63 -13.38
N ALA A 396 -14.88 -12.68 -13.74
CA ALA A 396 -13.97 -12.07 -12.78
C ALA A 396 -14.77 -11.58 -11.57
N ASN A 397 -14.22 -11.73 -10.37
CA ASN A 397 -14.90 -11.30 -9.15
C ASN A 397 -15.18 -9.78 -9.18
N PRO A 398 -16.18 -9.29 -8.41
CA PRO A 398 -16.58 -7.89 -8.45
C PRO A 398 -15.45 -6.90 -8.21
N VAL A 399 -14.49 -7.22 -7.33
CA VAL A 399 -13.32 -6.35 -7.06
C VAL A 399 -12.45 -6.20 -8.30
N VAL A 400 -12.11 -7.30 -8.98
CA VAL A 400 -11.34 -7.24 -10.24
C VAL A 400 -12.13 -6.49 -11.31
N THR A 401 -13.42 -6.79 -11.46
CA THR A 401 -14.29 -6.11 -12.45
C THR A 401 -14.33 -4.60 -12.22
N TYR A 402 -14.47 -4.15 -10.97
CA TYR A 402 -14.41 -2.73 -10.61
C TYR A 402 -13.06 -2.09 -10.95
N LEU A 403 -11.96 -2.74 -10.59
CA LEU A 403 -10.61 -2.24 -10.87
C LEU A 403 -10.34 -2.16 -12.38
N ASP A 404 -10.83 -3.15 -13.13
CA ASP A 404 -10.72 -3.18 -14.59
C ASP A 404 -11.53 -2.07 -15.25
N LEU A 405 -12.77 -1.86 -14.83
CA LEU A 405 -13.61 -0.77 -15.33
C LEU A 405 -12.99 0.61 -15.03
N TRP A 406 -12.48 0.82 -13.81
CA TRP A 406 -11.86 2.10 -13.45
C TRP A 406 -10.59 2.43 -14.27
N ASN A 407 -9.88 1.39 -14.70
CA ASN A 407 -8.71 1.49 -15.57
C ASN A 407 -9.09 1.64 -17.07
N GLY A 408 -10.39 1.75 -17.38
CA GLY A 408 -10.94 2.00 -18.71
C GLY A 408 -11.11 3.49 -19.04
N ASN A 409 -12.04 3.77 -19.96
CA ASN A 409 -12.44 5.12 -20.34
C ASN A 409 -13.48 5.71 -19.36
N ASP A 410 -13.97 6.93 -19.61
CA ASP A 410 -14.91 7.59 -18.70
C ASP A 410 -16.26 6.85 -18.56
N ARG A 411 -16.76 6.19 -19.61
CA ARG A 411 -17.96 5.34 -19.52
C ARG A 411 -17.71 4.09 -18.70
N ASP A 412 -16.52 3.50 -18.81
CA ASP A 412 -16.14 2.37 -17.97
C ASP A 412 -16.08 2.79 -16.49
N ARG A 413 -15.61 4.01 -16.20
CA ARG A 413 -15.61 4.55 -14.82
C ARG A 413 -17.01 4.77 -14.27
N GLU A 414 -17.93 5.31 -15.06
CA GLU A 414 -19.34 5.40 -14.65
C GLU A 414 -19.94 4.01 -14.36
N ALA A 415 -19.61 3.01 -15.18
CA ALA A 415 -20.01 1.63 -14.93
C ALA A 415 -19.37 1.05 -13.66
N ALA A 416 -18.13 1.45 -13.33
CA ALA A 416 -17.46 1.05 -12.10
C ALA A 416 -18.15 1.63 -10.88
N ASP A 417 -18.55 2.91 -10.92
CA ASP A 417 -19.32 3.55 -9.84
C ASP A 417 -20.68 2.86 -9.67
N HIS A 418 -21.39 2.57 -10.77
CA HIS A 418 -22.66 1.83 -10.69
C HIS A 418 -22.48 0.41 -10.13
N LEU A 419 -21.43 -0.29 -10.52
CA LEU A 419 -21.09 -1.62 -9.97
C LEU A 419 -20.79 -1.53 -8.47
N ALA A 420 -20.06 -0.50 -8.05
CA ALA A 420 -19.72 -0.25 -6.66
C ALA A 420 -20.98 -0.09 -5.80
N ASP A 421 -21.94 0.73 -6.22
CA ASP A 421 -23.21 0.94 -5.52
C ASP A 421 -24.01 -0.36 -5.30
N LYS A 422 -23.87 -1.33 -6.22
CA LYS A 422 -24.59 -2.62 -6.16
C LYS A 422 -23.84 -3.70 -5.41
N CYS A 423 -22.52 -3.77 -5.55
CA CYS A 423 -21.71 -4.89 -5.07
C CYS A 423 -20.92 -4.59 -3.80
N PHE A 424 -20.69 -3.31 -3.47
CA PHE A 424 -19.89 -2.90 -2.31
C PHE A 424 -20.73 -1.99 -1.41
N PRO A 425 -21.63 -2.55 -0.58
CA PRO A 425 -22.50 -1.75 0.31
C PRO A 425 -21.75 -0.94 1.38
N TRP A 426 -20.43 -1.10 1.46
CA TRP A 426 -19.51 -0.47 2.41
C TRP A 426 -18.60 0.60 1.77
N LEU A 427 -18.67 0.79 0.45
CA LEU A 427 -17.86 1.76 -0.30
C LEU A 427 -18.57 3.12 -0.40
#